data_AF-A0A3N5ALM4-F1
#
_entry.id   AF-A0A3N5ALM4-F1
#
_cell.length_a   1.000
_cell.length_b   1.000
_cell.length_c   1.000
_cell.angle_alpha   90.00
_cell.angle_beta   90.00
_cell.angle_gamma   90.00
#
_symmetry.space_group_name_H-M   'P 1'
#
loop_
_entity.id
_entity.type
_entity.pdbx_description
1 polymer ?
#
loop_
_entity_poly.entity_id
_entity_poly.type
_entity_poly.pdbx_seq_one_letter_code
_entity_poly.pdbx_strand_id
1 'polypeptide(L)'
;MSETPPEGPVIVEPPAGMGPEEYEFWDDTTLTYYERQDDGTVISRPYNENEVAQYQARAALDSLQQEAATAIGYLSDRIDLSLAFLALTEPTAEETAAQIKVLSDLAAYSAGTLKRVIKVLSVLLNRPV
;
A
#
# COMPACT_ATOMS: atom_id res chain seq x y z
N MET A 1 1.62 31.02 -22.66
CA MET A 1 1.76 30.63 -21.25
C MET A 1 3.22 30.25 -21.08
N SER A 2 3.99 31.00 -20.30
CA SER A 2 5.41 30.68 -20.11
C SER A 2 5.53 29.41 -19.30
N GLU A 3 6.12 28.37 -19.89
CA GLU A 3 6.70 27.26 -19.14
C GLU A 3 7.80 27.86 -18.25
N THR A 4 7.58 27.84 -16.93
CA THR A 4 8.63 28.09 -15.96
C THR A 4 9.70 27.03 -16.18
N PRO A 5 10.99 27.39 -16.33
CA PRO A 5 12.07 26.39 -16.42
C PRO A 5 12.04 25.50 -15.17
N PRO A 6 12.52 24.24 -15.24
CA PRO A 6 12.69 23.45 -14.03
C PRO A 6 13.58 24.25 -13.08
N GLU A 7 13.04 24.65 -11.93
CA GLU A 7 13.80 25.35 -10.90
C GLU A 7 14.97 24.43 -10.52
N GLY A 8 16.19 24.92 -10.78
CA GLY A 8 17.40 24.22 -10.37
C GLY A 8 17.44 24.02 -8.85
N PRO A 9 18.38 23.21 -8.34
CA PRO A 9 18.46 22.95 -6.91
C PRO A 9 18.51 24.24 -6.10
N VAL A 10 17.60 24.37 -5.13
CA VAL A 10 17.46 25.57 -4.28
C VAL A 10 18.12 25.30 -2.94
N ILE A 11 18.94 26.24 -2.46
CA ILE A 11 19.53 26.14 -1.12
C ILE A 11 18.44 26.39 -0.08
N VAL A 12 18.29 25.47 0.85
CA VAL A 12 17.26 25.49 1.90
C VAL A 12 17.86 25.13 3.26
N GLU A 13 17.16 25.45 4.34
CA GLU A 13 17.47 24.85 5.64
C GLU A 13 17.11 23.36 5.63
N PRO A 14 17.84 22.51 6.38
CA PRO A 14 17.51 21.09 6.48
C PRO A 14 16.07 20.89 6.97
N PRO A 15 15.24 20.06 6.30
CA PRO A 15 13.87 19.81 6.74
C PRO A 15 13.87 19.06 8.07
N ALA A 16 12.78 19.18 8.85
CA ALA A 16 12.69 18.63 10.21
C ALA A 16 12.89 17.11 10.30
N GLY A 17 12.69 16.38 9.19
CA GLY A 17 12.92 14.93 9.11
C GLY A 17 14.35 14.53 8.73
N MET A 18 15.18 15.47 8.27
CA MET A 18 16.56 15.19 7.85
C MET A 18 17.52 15.29 9.03
N GLY A 19 18.13 14.16 9.38
CA GLY A 19 19.13 14.07 10.42
C GLY A 19 20.38 14.92 10.14
N PRO A 20 21.17 15.24 11.18
CA PRO A 20 22.36 16.08 11.03
C PRO A 20 23.46 15.42 10.17
N GLU A 21 23.49 14.08 10.10
CA GLU A 21 24.47 13.29 9.33
C GLU A 21 23.88 12.69 8.05
N GLU A 22 22.59 12.92 7.77
CA GLU A 22 21.97 12.44 6.54
C GLU A 22 22.44 13.31 5.37
N TYR A 23 23.02 12.64 4.36
CA TYR A 23 23.47 13.26 3.12
C TYR A 23 22.34 13.37 2.10
N GLU A 24 21.43 12.41 2.08
CA GLU A 24 20.30 12.36 1.15
C GLU A 24 19.01 12.16 1.96
N PHE A 25 17.97 12.92 1.64
CA PHE A 25 16.68 12.83 2.30
C PHE A 25 15.54 12.96 1.30
N TRP A 26 14.62 12.00 1.34
CA TRP A 26 13.46 11.89 0.46
C TRP A 26 12.21 12.24 1.26
N ASP A 27 11.67 13.44 1.04
CA ASP A 27 10.40 13.85 1.65
C ASP A 27 9.23 13.44 0.75
N ASP A 28 8.70 12.26 1.02
CA ASP A 28 7.53 11.71 0.33
C ASP A 28 6.24 12.55 0.56
N THR A 29 6.21 13.41 1.59
CA THR A 29 5.05 14.29 1.89
C THR A 29 4.98 15.45 0.90
N THR A 30 6.13 16.03 0.57
CA THR A 30 6.25 17.18 -0.33
C THR A 30 6.76 16.80 -1.72
N LEU A 31 7.07 15.51 -1.94
CA LEU A 31 7.70 14.98 -3.15
C LEU A 31 8.98 15.74 -3.50
N THR A 32 9.80 16.01 -2.48
CA THR A 32 11.02 16.81 -2.58
C THR A 32 12.22 16.02 -2.10
N TYR A 33 13.27 16.01 -2.90
CA TYR A 33 14.56 15.43 -2.57
C TYR A 33 15.49 16.51 -2.03
N TYR A 34 16.19 16.20 -0.96
CA TYR A 34 17.15 17.07 -0.30
C TYR A 34 18.52 16.38 -0.28
N GLU A 35 19.57 17.16 -0.50
CA GLU A 35 20.95 16.68 -0.48
C GLU A 35 21.84 17.65 0.29
N ARG A 36 22.59 17.13 1.27
CA ARG A 36 23.60 17.87 2.00
C ARG A 36 24.93 17.81 1.25
N GLN A 37 25.48 18.98 0.97
CA GLN A 37 26.79 19.15 0.37
C GLN A 37 27.89 19.06 1.44
N ASP A 38 29.14 18.88 1.00
CA ASP A 38 30.31 18.76 1.90
C ASP A 38 30.56 20.01 2.75
N ASP A 39 30.10 21.18 2.31
CA ASP A 39 30.16 22.43 3.06
C ASP A 39 29.02 22.58 4.11
N GLY A 40 28.17 21.57 4.22
CA GLY A 40 27.03 21.51 5.14
C GLY A 40 25.76 22.17 4.60
N THR A 41 25.80 22.82 3.44
CA THR A 41 24.60 23.39 2.81
C THR A 41 23.66 22.29 2.34
N VAL A 42 22.34 22.53 2.38
CA VAL A 42 21.33 21.60 1.86
C VAL A 42 20.70 22.19 0.63
N ILE A 43 20.72 21.44 -0.47
CA ILE A 43 20.00 21.76 -1.68
C ILE A 43 18.73 20.92 -1.76
N SER A 44 17.68 21.44 -2.38
CA SER A 44 16.45 20.71 -2.64
C SER A 44 16.04 20.76 -4.11
N ARG A 45 15.33 19.73 -4.56
CA ARG A 45 14.67 19.69 -5.87
C ARG A 45 13.37 18.86 -5.77
N PRO A 46 12.39 19.11 -6.64
CA PRO A 46 11.28 18.19 -6.77
C PRO A 46 11.75 16.80 -7.23
N TYR A 47 10.96 15.78 -6.94
CA TYR A 47 11.16 14.44 -7.49
C TYR A 47 11.12 14.48 -9.02
N ASN A 48 12.01 13.71 -9.64
CA ASN A 48 11.94 13.45 -11.07
C ASN A 48 10.85 12.41 -11.38
N GLU A 49 10.54 12.23 -12.66
CA GLU A 49 9.46 11.32 -13.10
C GLU A 49 9.64 9.88 -12.61
N ASN A 50 10.87 9.38 -12.57
CA ASN A 50 11.16 8.02 -12.10
C ASN A 50 10.93 7.89 -10.59
N GLU A 51 11.34 8.90 -9.81
CA GLU A 51 11.13 8.94 -8.36
C GLU A 51 9.63 9.04 -8.04
N VAL A 52 8.87 9.87 -8.78
CA VAL A 52 7.41 9.93 -8.65
C VAL A 52 6.78 8.57 -8.95
N ALA A 53 7.20 7.90 -10.03
CA ALA A 53 6.67 6.59 -10.39
C ALA A 53 6.99 5.52 -9.32
N GLN A 54 8.22 5.53 -8.78
CA GLN A 54 8.62 4.63 -7.69
C GLN A 54 7.83 4.89 -6.41
N TYR A 55 7.66 6.16 -6.02
CA TYR A 55 6.83 6.54 -4.88
C TYR A 55 5.39 6.05 -5.04
N GLN A 56 4.77 6.28 -6.20
CA GLN A 56 3.41 5.81 -6.49
C GLN A 56 3.30 4.28 -6.43
N ALA A 57 4.31 3.56 -6.93
CA ALA A 57 4.36 2.10 -6.84
C ALA A 57 4.45 1.64 -5.37
N ARG A 58 5.29 2.29 -4.55
CA ARG A 58 5.38 1.97 -3.11
C ARG A 58 4.09 2.28 -2.37
N ALA A 59 3.51 3.46 -2.59
CA ALA A 59 2.22 3.84 -2.00
C ALA A 59 1.08 2.86 -2.39
N ALA A 60 1.07 2.37 -3.62
CA ALA A 60 0.11 1.35 -4.06
C ALA A 60 0.33 0.02 -3.32
N LEU A 61 1.58 -0.40 -3.12
CA LEU A 61 1.92 -1.60 -2.34
C LEU A 61 1.54 -1.45 -0.87
N ASP A 62 1.79 -0.30 -0.26
CA ASP A 62 1.43 -0.02 1.14
C ASP A 62 -0.08 -0.05 1.33
N SER A 63 -0.84 0.52 0.40
CA SER A 63 -2.31 0.44 0.39
C SER A 63 -2.79 -1.01 0.29
N LEU A 64 -2.21 -1.80 -0.63
CA LEU A 64 -2.52 -3.22 -0.77
C LEU A 64 -2.19 -4.02 0.50
N GLN A 65 -1.09 -3.69 1.18
CA GLN A 65 -0.71 -4.31 2.43
C GLN A 65 -1.75 -4.03 3.53
N GLN A 66 -2.23 -2.79 3.66
CA GLN A 66 -3.26 -2.42 4.63
C GLN A 66 -4.59 -3.12 4.34
N GLU A 67 -5.01 -3.18 3.07
CA GLU A 67 -6.17 -3.95 2.65
C GLU A 67 -6.01 -5.43 2.99
N ALA A 68 -4.83 -6.01 2.74
CA ALA A 68 -4.53 -7.41 3.04
C ALA A 68 -4.57 -7.69 4.55
N ALA A 69 -4.03 -6.79 5.38
CA ALA A 69 -4.07 -6.95 6.84
C ALA A 69 -5.52 -6.99 7.35
N THR A 70 -6.37 -6.09 6.84
CA THR A 70 -7.82 -6.08 7.15
C THR A 70 -8.52 -7.35 6.66
N ALA A 71 -8.18 -7.80 5.45
CA ALA A 71 -8.71 -9.00 4.85
C ALA A 71 -8.40 -10.27 5.66
N ILE A 72 -7.17 -10.39 6.15
CA ILE A 72 -6.71 -11.55 6.93
C ILE A 72 -7.55 -11.71 8.19
N GLY A 73 -7.76 -10.62 8.96
CA GLY A 73 -8.62 -10.67 10.15
C GLY A 73 -10.05 -11.08 9.81
N TYR A 74 -10.65 -10.42 8.81
CA TYR A 74 -11.99 -10.74 8.32
C TYR A 74 -12.15 -12.22 7.93
N LEU A 75 -11.18 -12.79 7.21
CA LEU A 75 -11.19 -14.19 6.78
C LEU A 75 -10.99 -15.15 7.95
N SER A 76 -10.08 -14.81 8.89
CA SER A 76 -9.84 -15.60 10.09
C SER A 76 -11.12 -15.78 10.91
N ASP A 77 -11.83 -14.68 11.20
CA ASP A 77 -13.08 -14.73 11.98
C ASP A 77 -14.12 -15.67 11.35
N ARG A 78 -14.18 -15.72 10.01
CA ARG A 78 -15.15 -16.55 9.27
C ARG A 78 -14.74 -18.00 9.18
N ILE A 79 -13.44 -18.27 9.16
CA ILE A 79 -12.90 -19.61 9.32
C ILE A 79 -13.27 -20.13 10.71
N ASP A 80 -13.09 -19.31 11.76
CA ASP A 80 -13.43 -19.69 13.13
C ASP A 80 -14.93 -19.98 13.29
N LEU A 81 -15.81 -19.17 12.69
CA LEU A 81 -17.26 -19.45 12.64
C LEU A 81 -17.56 -20.78 11.96
N SER A 82 -16.86 -21.08 10.86
CA SER A 82 -17.05 -22.34 10.13
C SER A 82 -16.57 -23.54 10.95
N LEU A 83 -15.44 -23.41 11.65
CA LEU A 83 -14.93 -24.46 12.55
C LEU A 83 -15.86 -24.68 13.74
N ALA A 84 -16.42 -23.60 14.31
CA ALA A 84 -17.40 -23.69 15.39
C ALA A 84 -18.69 -24.39 14.92
N PHE A 85 -19.20 -24.08 13.73
CA PHE A 85 -20.36 -24.75 13.15
C PHE A 85 -20.13 -26.25 12.97
N LEU A 86 -18.93 -26.65 12.51
CA LEU A 86 -18.58 -28.08 12.33
C LEU A 86 -18.52 -28.86 13.64
N ALA A 87 -18.39 -28.19 14.78
CA ALA A 87 -18.43 -28.82 16.10
C ALA A 87 -19.86 -29.08 16.62
N LEU A 88 -20.89 -28.59 15.93
CA LEU A 88 -22.29 -28.81 16.31
C LEU A 88 -22.75 -30.22 15.89
N THR A 89 -23.25 -30.99 16.85
CA THR A 89 -23.74 -32.36 16.60
C THR A 89 -25.06 -32.38 15.84
N GLU A 90 -25.94 -31.42 16.13
CA GLU A 90 -27.26 -31.26 15.49
C GLU A 90 -27.54 -29.76 15.30
N PRO A 91 -27.00 -29.13 14.25
CA PRO A 91 -27.24 -27.71 13.99
C PRO A 91 -28.70 -27.46 13.63
N THR A 92 -29.24 -26.36 14.12
CA THR A 92 -30.57 -25.85 13.77
C THR A 92 -30.63 -25.35 12.33
N ALA A 93 -31.84 -25.12 11.82
CA ALA A 93 -32.05 -24.54 10.50
C ALA A 93 -31.47 -23.12 10.42
N GLU A 94 -31.63 -22.33 11.48
CA GLU A 94 -31.10 -20.97 11.59
C GLU A 94 -29.56 -20.95 11.58
N GLU A 95 -28.91 -21.85 12.34
CA GLU A 95 -27.45 -21.98 12.34
C GLU A 95 -26.93 -22.44 10.98
N THR A 96 -27.64 -23.37 10.32
CA THR A 96 -27.29 -23.83 8.97
C THR A 96 -27.38 -22.68 7.95
N ALA A 97 -28.45 -21.86 8.02
CA ALA A 97 -28.60 -20.70 7.16
C ALA A 97 -27.49 -19.65 7.41
N ALA A 98 -27.13 -19.42 8.68
CA ALA A 98 -26.02 -18.55 9.04
C ALA A 98 -24.68 -19.06 8.46
N GLN A 99 -24.44 -20.36 8.52
CA GLN A 99 -23.23 -20.95 7.94
C GLN A 99 -23.19 -20.84 6.41
N ILE A 100 -24.33 -21.05 5.73
CA ILE A 100 -24.42 -20.86 4.27
C ILE A 100 -24.05 -19.43 3.90
N LYS A 101 -24.49 -18.43 4.67
CA LYS A 101 -24.09 -17.04 4.48
C LYS A 101 -22.58 -16.87 4.66
N VAL A 102 -22.00 -17.41 5.73
CA VAL A 102 -20.55 -17.35 5.98
C VAL A 102 -19.75 -17.96 4.83
N LEU A 103 -20.14 -19.13 4.33
CA LEU A 103 -19.50 -19.79 3.18
C LEU A 103 -19.64 -18.96 1.89
N SER A 104 -20.80 -18.34 1.67
CA SER A 104 -21.02 -17.46 0.51
C SER A 104 -20.13 -16.21 0.59
N ASP A 105 -20.03 -15.60 1.77
CA ASP A 105 -19.17 -14.45 2.03
C ASP A 105 -17.69 -14.81 1.80
N LEU A 106 -17.23 -15.97 2.28
CA LEU A 106 -15.89 -16.49 2.04
C LEU A 106 -15.60 -16.72 0.55
N ALA A 107 -16.54 -17.32 -0.17
CA ALA A 107 -16.39 -17.58 -1.61
C ALA A 107 -16.30 -16.27 -2.41
N ALA A 108 -17.20 -15.31 -2.15
CA ALA A 108 -17.20 -14.01 -2.78
C ALA A 108 -15.90 -13.24 -2.50
N TYR A 109 -15.45 -13.24 -1.25
CA TYR A 109 -14.23 -12.55 -0.85
C TYR A 109 -12.97 -13.19 -1.47
N SER A 110 -12.91 -14.52 -1.53
CA SER A 110 -11.80 -15.25 -2.17
C SER A 110 -11.71 -14.94 -3.66
N ALA A 111 -12.85 -14.94 -4.37
CA ALA A 111 -12.89 -14.57 -5.78
C ALA A 111 -12.45 -13.12 -6.03
N GLY A 112 -12.88 -12.18 -5.18
CA GLY A 112 -12.44 -10.79 -5.25
C GLY A 112 -10.94 -10.62 -4.99
N THR A 113 -10.41 -11.36 -4.00
CA THR A 113 -9.00 -11.35 -3.65
C THR A 113 -8.13 -11.89 -4.79
N LEU A 114 -8.54 -12.99 -5.43
CA LEU A 114 -7.83 -13.52 -6.60
C LEU A 114 -7.73 -12.48 -7.73
N LYS A 115 -8.82 -11.75 -8.02
CA LYS A 115 -8.80 -10.67 -9.03
C LYS A 115 -7.81 -9.56 -8.68
N ARG A 116 -7.78 -9.14 -7.40
CA ARG A 116 -6.82 -8.13 -6.91
C ARG A 116 -5.39 -8.61 -7.04
N VAL A 117 -5.08 -9.85 -6.61
CA VAL A 117 -3.74 -10.44 -6.72
C VAL A 117 -3.29 -10.49 -8.18
N ILE A 118 -4.15 -10.95 -9.09
CA ILE A 118 -3.85 -10.98 -10.53
C ILE A 118 -3.50 -9.58 -11.06
N LYS A 119 -4.26 -8.54 -10.67
CA LYS A 119 -3.98 -7.14 -11.03
C LYS A 119 -2.65 -6.63 -10.46
N VAL A 120 -2.30 -7.00 -9.22
CA VAL A 120 -1.02 -6.60 -8.63
C VAL A 120 0.13 -7.28 -9.38
N LEU A 121 0.03 -8.58 -9.64
CA LEU A 121 1.03 -9.31 -10.41
C LEU A 121 1.19 -8.76 -11.82
N SER A 122 0.10 -8.34 -12.48
CA SER A 122 0.16 -7.72 -13.80
C SER A 122 0.96 -6.41 -13.80
N VAL A 123 0.78 -5.60 -12.74
CA VAL A 123 1.56 -4.35 -12.56
C VAL A 123 3.03 -4.66 -12.27
N LEU A 124 3.32 -5.57 -11.34
CA LEU A 124 4.69 -5.92 -10.95
C LEU A 124 5.49 -6.54 -12.11
N LEU A 125 4.83 -7.33 -12.96
CA LEU A 125 5.46 -7.98 -14.11
C LEU A 125 5.45 -7.11 -15.36
N ASN A 126 4.84 -5.92 -15.31
CA ASN A 126 4.56 -5.06 -16.45
C ASN A 126 3.95 -5.84 -17.64
N ARG A 127 2.98 -6.70 -17.34
CA ARG A 127 2.29 -7.56 -18.32
C ARG A 127 0.79 -7.46 -18.09
N PRO A 128 -0.03 -7.19 -19.12
CA PRO A 128 -1.47 -7.21 -18.96
C PRO A 128 -1.97 -8.61 -18.57
N VAL A 129 -3.12 -8.63 -17.90
CA VAL A 129 -3.87 -9.85 -17.54
C VAL A 129 -4.54 -10.43 -18.77
#